data_AF-A0A7S2LZ90-F1
#
_entry.id   AF-A0A7S2LZ90-F1
#
_cell.length_a   1.000
_cell.length_b   1.000
_cell.length_c   1.000
_cell.angle_alpha   90.00
_cell.angle_beta   90.00
_cell.angle_gamma   90.00
#
_symmetry.space_group_name_H-M   'P 1'
#
loop_
_entity.id
_entity.type
_entity.pdbx_description
1 polymer ?
#
loop_
_entity_poly.entity_id
_entity_poly.type
_entity_poly.pdbx_seq_one_letter_code
_entity_poly.pdbx_strand_id
1 'polypeptide(L)'
;LRLAGSSIDFEASPPHLNLPLREFAAALTACDQLEHLELGDVGYIRAMHRPVLTMLQRCSPTLRCLRGILPWSIVENGLSSLFKSGTCREGGARRLEVLALGGAVPRQLESTSGIAQVLAANAGTLRSVSLSGAALDDGSCLA
;
A
#
# COMPACT_ATOMS: atom_id res chain seq x y z
N LEU A 1 33.10 1.95 0.31
CA LEU A 1 32.47 1.41 1.54
C LEU A 1 32.36 2.54 2.57
N ARG A 2 31.19 2.66 3.20
CA ARG A 2 30.69 3.71 4.12
C ARG A 2 29.92 4.85 3.44
N LEU A 3 28.60 4.65 3.34
CA LEU A 3 27.61 5.72 3.24
C LEU A 3 27.33 6.20 4.67
N ALA A 4 27.68 7.46 4.95
CA ALA A 4 27.33 8.16 6.17
C ALA A 4 25.85 8.58 6.10
N GLY A 5 25.15 8.42 7.22
CA GLY A 5 23.71 8.59 7.32
C GLY A 5 23.24 10.00 7.00
N SER A 6 22.14 10.07 6.24
CA SER A 6 21.28 11.24 6.15
C SER A 6 20.09 10.96 7.05
N SER A 7 20.16 11.47 8.28
CA SER A 7 19.00 11.57 9.17
C SER A 7 18.04 12.57 8.53
N ILE A 8 16.88 12.11 8.08
CA ILE A 8 15.83 13.01 7.59
C ILE A 8 15.04 13.45 8.83
N ASP A 9 15.16 14.73 9.15
CA ASP A 9 14.46 15.38 10.25
C ASP A 9 12.95 15.14 10.16
N PHE A 10 12.42 14.50 11.21
CA PHE A 10 10.99 14.41 11.47
C PHE A 10 10.51 15.81 11.87
N GLU A 11 9.80 16.50 10.98
CA GLU A 11 8.95 17.62 11.40
C GLU A 11 7.94 17.08 12.40
N ALA A 12 8.21 17.36 13.67
CA ALA A 12 7.40 16.96 14.81
C ALA A 12 6.05 17.69 14.76
N SER A 13 5.03 17.01 14.22
CA SER A 13 3.65 17.43 14.43
C SER A 13 3.31 17.36 15.94
N PRO A 14 2.53 18.32 16.48
CA PRO A 14 2.29 18.45 17.92
C PRO A 14 1.68 17.16 18.52
N PRO A 15 2.06 16.79 19.75
CA PRO A 15 1.83 15.46 20.32
C PRO A 15 0.36 15.12 20.61
N HIS A 16 -0.57 16.08 20.54
CA HIS A 16 -1.95 15.93 21.00
C HIS A 16 -2.99 15.69 19.89
N LEU A 17 -2.64 15.91 18.62
CA LEU A 17 -3.53 15.67 17.47
C LEU A 17 -3.32 14.27 16.83
N ASN A 18 -2.37 13.49 17.35
CA ASN A 18 -1.91 12.25 16.72
C ASN A 18 -2.31 10.97 17.47
N LEU A 19 -2.90 11.05 18.67
CA LEU A 19 -3.20 9.86 19.47
C LEU A 19 -4.21 8.92 18.78
N PRO A 20 -5.35 9.39 18.24
CA PRO A 20 -6.31 8.52 17.57
C PRO A 20 -5.72 7.84 16.33
N LEU A 21 -4.89 8.56 15.56
CA LEU A 21 -4.23 8.01 14.37
C LEU A 21 -3.17 6.97 14.75
N ARG A 22 -2.45 7.18 15.85
CA ARG A 22 -1.45 6.23 16.37
C ARG A 22 -2.10 4.96 16.90
N GLU A 23 -3.20 5.08 17.63
CA GLU A 23 -3.98 3.94 18.12
C GLU A 23 -4.58 3.15 16.94
N PHE A 24 -5.14 3.85 15.95
CA PHE A 24 -5.62 3.22 14.72
C PHE A 24 -4.50 2.51 13.96
N ALA A 25 -3.34 3.15 13.78
CA ALA A 25 -2.17 2.53 13.15
C ALA A 25 -1.73 1.27 13.89
N ALA A 26 -1.67 1.31 15.23
CA ALA A 26 -1.30 0.16 16.06
C ALA A 26 -2.33 -0.98 15.90
N ALA A 27 -3.62 -0.67 15.98
CA ALA A 27 -4.70 -1.63 15.78
C ALA A 27 -4.64 -2.27 14.39
N LEU A 28 -4.41 -1.46 13.35
CA LEU A 28 -4.29 -1.94 11.97
C LEU A 28 -3.12 -2.91 11.80
N THR A 29 -1.96 -2.61 12.40
CA THR A 29 -0.80 -3.52 12.34
C THR A 29 -0.96 -4.80 13.15
N ALA A 30 -1.91 -4.83 14.09
CA ALA A 30 -2.21 -6.01 14.90
C ALA A 30 -3.09 -7.03 14.15
N CYS A 31 -3.78 -6.61 13.09
CA CYS A 31 -4.57 -7.49 12.25
C CYS A 31 -3.69 -8.48 11.45
N ASP A 32 -4.10 -9.75 11.44
CA ASP A 32 -3.47 -10.84 10.69
C ASP A 32 -4.44 -11.65 9.83
N GLN A 33 -5.75 -11.57 10.10
CA GLN A 33 -6.80 -12.28 9.37
C GLN A 33 -7.78 -11.36 8.63
N LEU A 34 -7.35 -10.14 8.29
CA LEU A 34 -8.24 -9.19 7.63
C LEU A 34 -8.53 -9.64 6.19
N GLU A 35 -9.81 -9.92 5.90
CA GLU A 35 -10.25 -10.26 4.53
C GLU A 35 -10.63 -9.01 3.72
N HIS A 36 -11.11 -7.96 4.37
CA HIS A 36 -11.63 -6.74 3.73
C HIS A 36 -10.97 -5.50 4.32
N LEU A 37 -10.32 -4.72 3.46
CA LEU A 37 -9.75 -3.44 3.80
C LEU A 37 -10.27 -2.34 2.88
N GLU A 38 -10.79 -1.27 3.49
CA GLU A 38 -11.12 -0.02 2.81
C GLU A 38 -10.54 1.15 3.60
N LEU A 39 -9.63 1.90 2.99
CA LEU A 39 -8.89 2.98 3.66
C LEU A 39 -9.26 4.39 3.19
N GLY A 40 -10.15 4.55 2.21
CA GLY A 40 -10.53 5.88 1.68
C GLY A 40 -9.31 6.79 1.51
N ASP A 41 -9.40 8.03 2.01
CA ASP A 41 -8.30 9.01 2.01
C ASP A 41 -7.24 8.76 3.08
N VAL A 42 -7.56 7.96 4.11
CA VAL A 42 -6.64 7.61 5.21
C VAL A 42 -5.41 6.87 4.68
N GLY A 43 -5.58 6.14 3.57
CA GLY A 43 -4.49 5.45 2.88
C GLY A 43 -3.42 6.37 2.28
N TYR A 44 -3.73 7.65 2.06
CA TYR A 44 -2.78 8.65 1.53
C TYR A 44 -2.04 9.44 2.64
N ILE A 45 -2.44 9.25 3.91
CA ILE A 45 -1.77 9.89 5.04
C ILE A 45 -0.39 9.25 5.21
N ARG A 46 0.68 10.05 5.09
CA ARG A 46 2.07 9.55 5.20
C ARG A 46 2.35 8.74 6.46
N ALA A 47 1.78 9.15 7.60
CA ALA A 47 1.93 8.42 8.87
C ALA A 47 1.34 7.00 8.83
N MET A 48 0.34 6.76 7.97
CA MET A 48 -0.29 5.46 7.76
C MET A 48 0.48 4.57 6.79
N HIS A 49 1.47 5.08 6.05
CA HIS A 49 2.12 4.30 5.00
C HIS A 49 2.77 3.01 5.51
N ARG A 50 3.57 3.11 6.58
CA ARG A 50 4.21 1.93 7.21
C ARG A 50 3.17 0.99 7.84
N PRO A 51 2.22 1.47 8.67
CA PRO A 51 1.16 0.64 9.22
C PRO A 51 0.38 -0.15 8.16
N VAL A 52 -0.04 0.53 7.09
CA VAL A 52 -0.79 -0.09 5.98
C VAL A 52 0.09 -1.11 5.27
N LEU A 53 1.35 -0.78 4.97
CA LEU A 53 2.29 -1.71 4.36
C LEU A 53 2.46 -2.98 5.20
N THR A 54 2.70 -2.84 6.50
CA THR A 54 2.87 -3.97 7.42
C THR A 54 1.62 -4.83 7.50
N MET A 55 0.45 -4.22 7.61
CA MET A 55 -0.81 -4.96 7.65
C MET A 55 -1.07 -5.69 6.33
N LEU A 56 -0.83 -5.05 5.17
CA LEU A 56 -0.97 -5.70 3.86
C LEU A 56 -0.07 -6.93 3.74
N GLN A 57 1.17 -6.86 4.25
CA GLN A 57 2.08 -8.00 4.25
C GLN A 57 1.59 -9.15 5.14
N ARG A 58 1.03 -8.83 6.31
CA ARG A 58 0.52 -9.83 7.26
C ARG A 58 -0.77 -10.47 6.80
N CYS A 59 -1.69 -9.66 6.27
CA CYS A 59 -3.02 -10.11 5.84
C CYS A 59 -3.03 -10.56 4.38
N SER A 60 -1.94 -10.43 3.63
CA SER A 60 -1.84 -10.86 2.21
C SER A 60 -2.47 -12.24 1.94
N PRO A 61 -2.25 -13.29 2.75
CA PRO A 61 -2.84 -14.61 2.49
C PRO A 61 -4.37 -14.69 2.66
N THR A 62 -4.95 -13.81 3.48
CA THR A 62 -6.38 -13.79 3.84
C THR A 62 -7.15 -12.68 3.12
N LEU A 63 -6.45 -11.68 2.59
CA LEU A 63 -7.05 -10.51 1.97
C LEU A 63 -7.79 -10.87 0.66
N ARG A 64 -9.08 -10.56 0.63
CA ARG A 64 -10.00 -10.77 -0.51
C ARG A 64 -10.43 -9.47 -1.15
N CYS A 65 -10.49 -8.38 -0.39
CA CYS A 65 -10.92 -7.09 -0.88
C CYS A 65 -9.97 -5.99 -0.39
N LEU A 66 -9.39 -5.25 -1.34
CA LEU A 66 -8.56 -4.08 -1.08
C LEU A 66 -9.14 -2.87 -1.83
N ARG A 67 -9.57 -1.85 -1.08
CA ARG A 67 -10.14 -0.62 -1.62
C ARG A 67 -9.55 0.63 -0.99
N GLY A 68 -9.56 1.72 -1.76
CA GLY A 68 -9.29 3.06 -1.26
C GLY A 68 -8.16 3.76 -2.00
N ILE A 69 -7.70 4.87 -1.43
CA ILE A 69 -6.66 5.69 -2.04
C ILE A 69 -5.32 5.32 -1.41
N LEU A 70 -4.46 4.67 -2.20
CA LEU A 70 -3.16 4.20 -1.73
C LEU A 70 -2.08 4.55 -2.76
N PRO A 71 -0.92 5.07 -2.33
CA PRO A 71 0.24 5.14 -3.19
C PRO A 71 0.56 3.76 -3.77
N TRP A 72 0.79 3.69 -5.07
CA TRP A 72 1.10 2.44 -5.76
C TRP A 72 2.27 1.68 -5.14
N SER A 73 3.28 2.40 -4.66
CA SER A 73 4.43 1.81 -3.97
C SER A 73 4.06 1.05 -2.69
N ILE A 74 3.00 1.44 -1.98
CA ILE A 74 2.54 0.71 -0.78
C ILE A 74 1.85 -0.58 -1.20
N VAL A 75 1.02 -0.53 -2.23
CA VAL A 75 0.33 -1.71 -2.75
C VAL A 75 1.33 -2.71 -3.30
N GLU A 76 2.27 -2.23 -4.13
CA GLU A 76 3.36 -3.05 -4.66
C GLU A 76 4.16 -3.67 -3.53
N ASN A 77 4.74 -2.89 -2.62
CA ASN A 77 5.57 -3.45 -1.55
C ASN A 77 4.78 -4.29 -0.53
N GLY A 78 3.50 -3.97 -0.33
CA GLY A 78 2.63 -4.62 0.65
C GLY A 78 2.18 -5.99 0.17
N LEU A 79 1.87 -6.10 -1.12
CA LEU A 79 1.41 -7.34 -1.74
C LEU A 79 2.55 -8.13 -2.43
N SER A 80 3.71 -7.51 -2.71
CA SER A 80 4.84 -8.13 -3.42
C SER A 80 5.78 -8.98 -2.59
N SER A 81 5.59 -9.08 -1.27
CA SER A 81 6.39 -9.92 -0.36
C SER A 81 6.44 -11.41 -0.77
N LEU A 82 5.75 -11.81 -1.84
CA LEU A 82 5.57 -13.17 -2.29
C LEU A 82 6.12 -13.48 -3.69
N PHE A 83 6.76 -12.50 -4.36
CA PHE A 83 7.30 -12.73 -5.72
C PHE A 83 8.83 -12.79 -5.80
N LYS A 84 9.57 -12.25 -4.83
CA LYS A 84 11.05 -12.13 -4.93
C LYS A 84 11.87 -12.96 -3.94
N SER A 85 11.34 -13.37 -2.79
CA SER A 85 12.06 -14.26 -1.87
C SER A 85 11.56 -15.69 -2.05
N GLY A 86 12.35 -16.54 -2.70
CA GLY A 86 12.12 -17.99 -2.84
C GLY A 86 12.14 -18.78 -1.52
N THR A 87 11.77 -18.13 -0.42
CA THR A 87 11.64 -18.70 0.92
C THR A 87 10.32 -18.21 1.50
N CYS A 88 9.48 -19.17 1.84
CA CYS A 88 8.23 -19.05 2.61
C CYS A 88 6.93 -18.85 1.82
N ARG A 89 6.28 -20.01 1.62
CA ARG A 89 4.84 -20.30 1.62
C ARG A 89 4.02 -19.72 0.46
N GLU A 90 3.25 -20.60 -0.15
CA GLU A 90 2.06 -20.27 -0.92
C GLU A 90 1.22 -19.23 -0.15
N GLY A 91 1.32 -17.96 -0.53
CA GLY A 91 0.71 -16.92 0.31
C GLY A 91 0.77 -15.54 -0.30
N GLY A 92 0.94 -15.42 -1.62
CA GLY A 92 0.45 -14.28 -2.39
C GLY A 92 -0.94 -13.93 -1.88
N ALA A 93 -1.37 -12.68 -1.85
CA ALA A 93 -2.78 -12.41 -2.03
C ALA A 93 -3.12 -13.11 -3.34
N ARG A 94 -3.59 -14.36 -3.25
CA ARG A 94 -4.04 -15.26 -4.31
C ARG A 94 -5.55 -15.42 -4.20
N ARG A 95 -6.12 -14.87 -3.13
CA ARG A 95 -7.53 -14.86 -2.81
C ARG A 95 -8.14 -13.48 -3.04
N LEU A 96 -7.37 -12.55 -3.64
CA LEU A 96 -7.87 -11.21 -3.89
C LEU A 96 -8.95 -11.29 -4.98
N GLU A 97 -10.17 -10.97 -4.60
CA GLU A 97 -11.34 -10.96 -5.47
C GLU A 97 -11.63 -9.55 -5.98
N VAL A 98 -11.33 -8.54 -5.16
CA VAL A 98 -11.62 -7.14 -5.45
C VAL A 98 -10.38 -6.28 -5.18
N LEU A 99 -9.93 -5.60 -6.23
CA LEU A 99 -8.90 -4.57 -6.15
C LEU A 99 -9.46 -3.26 -6.71
N ALA A 100 -9.71 -2.27 -5.84
CA ALA A 100 -10.18 -0.96 -6.26
C ALA A 100 -9.29 0.15 -5.68
N LEU A 101 -8.31 0.59 -6.47
CA LEU A 101 -7.32 1.55 -6.01
C LEU A 101 -7.50 2.89 -6.71
N GLY A 102 -7.54 3.94 -5.91
CA GLY A 102 -7.36 5.32 -6.33
C GLY A 102 -5.98 5.84 -5.93
N GLY A 103 -5.46 6.84 -6.64
CA GLY A 103 -4.28 7.58 -6.20
C GLY A 103 -3.42 8.15 -7.33
N ALA A 104 -2.35 8.84 -6.94
CA ALA A 104 -1.38 9.36 -7.89
C ALA A 104 -0.58 8.19 -8.51
N VAL A 105 -0.63 8.06 -9.84
CA VAL A 105 0.24 7.12 -10.58
C VAL A 105 1.66 7.66 -10.53
N PRO A 106 2.68 6.86 -10.15
CA PRO A 106 4.06 7.30 -10.32
C PRO A 106 4.30 7.62 -11.79
N ARG A 107 4.78 8.84 -12.07
CA ARG A 107 5.00 9.36 -13.44
C ARG A 107 5.92 8.49 -14.30
N GLN A 108 6.66 7.59 -13.67
CA GLN A 108 7.44 6.55 -14.34
C GLN A 108 6.68 5.23 -14.34
N LEU A 109 6.22 4.82 -15.52
CA LEU A 109 5.60 3.51 -15.80
C LEU A 109 6.51 2.31 -15.49
N GLU A 110 7.78 2.51 -15.13
CA GLU A 110 8.73 1.43 -14.82
C GLU A 110 8.36 0.62 -13.55
N SER A 111 7.53 1.18 -12.65
CA SER A 111 7.13 0.48 -11.42
C SER A 111 5.92 -0.44 -11.57
N THR A 112 5.17 -0.38 -12.68
CA THR A 112 3.90 -1.17 -12.84
C THR A 112 4.10 -2.69 -12.83
N SER A 113 5.36 -3.15 -12.89
CA SER A 113 5.72 -4.57 -12.74
C SER A 113 5.17 -5.20 -11.46
N GLY A 114 5.10 -4.46 -10.34
CA GLY A 114 4.57 -4.98 -9.08
C GLY A 114 3.06 -5.22 -9.15
N ILE A 115 2.31 -4.31 -9.75
CA ILE A 115 0.86 -4.45 -9.92
C ILE A 115 0.52 -5.53 -10.94
N ALA A 116 1.27 -5.61 -12.05
CA ALA A 116 1.12 -6.71 -13.00
C ALA A 116 1.33 -8.07 -12.31
N GLN A 117 2.29 -8.19 -11.40
CA GLN A 117 2.51 -9.41 -10.61
C GLN A 117 1.34 -9.71 -9.66
N VAL A 118 0.79 -8.69 -8.98
CA VAL A 118 -0.40 -8.86 -8.13
C VAL A 118 -1.59 -9.33 -8.95
N LEU A 119 -1.84 -8.73 -10.12
CA LEU A 119 -2.93 -9.14 -11.02
C LEU A 119 -2.71 -10.57 -11.53
N ALA A 120 -1.50 -10.89 -11.99
CA ALA A 120 -1.16 -12.24 -12.47
C ALA A 120 -1.35 -13.31 -11.39
N ALA A 121 -0.96 -13.02 -10.15
CA ALA A 121 -1.10 -13.95 -9.03
C ALA A 121 -2.55 -14.20 -8.58
N ASN A 122 -3.46 -13.29 -8.95
CA ASN A 122 -4.89 -13.42 -8.66
C ASN A 122 -5.73 -13.62 -9.91
N ALA A 123 -5.14 -13.99 -11.05
CA ALA A 123 -5.89 -14.16 -12.30
C ALA A 123 -7.06 -15.16 -12.18
N GLY A 124 -6.94 -16.15 -11.28
CA GLY A 124 -7.99 -17.14 -11.01
C GLY A 124 -9.02 -16.76 -9.94
N THR A 125 -8.84 -15.62 -9.26
CA THR A 125 -9.70 -15.21 -8.13
C THR A 125 -10.25 -13.79 -8.27
N LEU A 126 -9.57 -12.90 -9.00
CA LEU A 126 -10.05 -11.55 -9.25
C LEU A 126 -11.37 -11.56 -10.02
N ARG A 127 -12.36 -10.89 -9.43
CA ARG A 127 -13.69 -10.67 -10.01
C ARG A 127 -13.89 -9.22 -10.40
N SER A 128 -13.18 -8.30 -9.75
CA SER A 128 -13.31 -6.86 -9.99
C SER A 128 -11.96 -6.17 -9.83
N VAL A 129 -11.56 -5.42 -10.85
CA VAL A 129 -10.37 -4.56 -10.83
C VAL A 129 -10.79 -3.16 -11.26
N SER A 130 -10.50 -2.17 -10.43
CA SER A 130 -10.68 -0.75 -10.72
C SER A 130 -9.41 -0.01 -10.32
N LEU A 131 -8.68 0.51 -11.31
CA LEU A 131 -7.46 1.27 -11.07
C LEU A 131 -7.69 2.68 -11.59
N SER A 132 -7.76 3.64 -10.68
CA SER A 132 -7.99 5.05 -10.98
C SER A 132 -6.76 5.85 -10.62
N GLY A 133 -6.12 6.40 -11.65
CA GLY A 133 -4.98 7.29 -11.50
C GLY A 133 -5.43 8.73 -11.63
N ALA A 134 -5.19 9.56 -10.62
CA ALA A 134 -5.09 10.99 -10.87
C ALA A 134 -3.67 11.20 -11.41
N ALA A 135 -3.54 11.59 -12.68
CA ALA A 135 -2.31 12.26 -13.09
C ALA A 135 -2.19 13.48 -12.16
N LEU A 136 -1.08 13.59 -11.43
CA LEU A 136 -0.75 14.86 -10.79
C LEU A 136 -0.58 15.85 -11.94
N ASP A 137 -1.65 16.57 -12.27
CA ASP A 137 -1.58 17.78 -13.06
C ASP A 137 -0.46 18.60 -12.43
N ASP A 138 0.62 18.79 -13.19
CA ASP A 138 1.63 19.76 -12.82
C ASP A 138 0.91 21.10 -12.91
N GLY A 139 0.31 21.50 -11.79
CA GLY A 139 -0.13 22.85 -11.55
C GLY A 139 1.03 23.74 -11.93
N SER A 140 0.91 24.29 -13.13
CA SER A 140 1.83 25.22 -13.73
C SER A 140 1.70 26.51 -12.93
N CYS A 141 2.22 26.52 -11.71
CA CYS A 141 2.48 27.72 -10.94
C CYS A 141 3.83 28.29 -11.40
N LEU A 142 3.90 28.59 -12.69
CA LEU A 142 4.87 29.51 -13.27
C LEU A 142 4.08 30.48 -14.15
N ALA A 143 3.54 31.50 -13.51
CA ALA A 143 3.34 32.85 -14.05
C ALA A 143 3.18 33.83 -12.89
#